data_AF-A0A2A9EQ57-F1
#
_entry.id   AF-A0A2A9EQ57-F1
#
_cell.length_a   1.000
_cell.length_b   1.000
_cell.length_c   1.000
_cell.angle_alpha   90.00
_cell.angle_beta   90.00
_cell.angle_gamma   90.00
#
_symmetry.space_group_name_H-M   'P 1'
#
loop_
_entity.id
_entity.type
_entity.pdbx_description
1 polymer ?
#
loop_
_entity_poly.entity_id
_entity_poly.type
_entity_poly.pdbx_seq_one_letter_code
_entity_poly.pdbx_strand_id
1 'polypeptide(L)'
;MKGHDVPVQTSEPVVDPSLREQFAQLAPVLALAVRVLRLPSLLLGLLPVLPLVVLTWLASGWDSPARQIGLVVAALGGAAVVFFLVRRARYLRATQDVGALAEDLVALTDLADLDADLGEALRSVIARGGLRVMSRIRGFWKLVSFPSRIDDHVDSLQRLRWFLPPLIGTTVTLVHLQIAVAVVSWTLLGIAVPGSLLGLL
;
A
#
# COMPACT_ATOMS: atom_id res chain seq x y z
N MET A 1 35.62 34.81 21.85
CA MET A 1 34.33 34.12 22.08
C MET A 1 34.62 32.62 22.08
N LYS A 2 34.67 31.97 23.25
CA LYS A 2 34.95 30.53 23.39
C LYS A 2 33.63 29.79 23.16
N GLY A 3 33.57 28.98 22.09
CA GLY A 3 32.45 28.07 21.83
C GLY A 3 32.33 27.09 23.00
N HIS A 4 31.15 27.04 23.60
CA HIS A 4 30.77 25.96 24.50
C HIS A 4 30.43 24.75 23.62
N ASP A 5 31.36 23.79 23.56
CA ASP A 5 31.06 22.44 23.11
C ASP A 5 30.12 21.83 24.16
N VAL A 6 28.82 21.94 23.92
CA VAL A 6 27.82 21.20 24.69
C VAL A 6 27.99 19.74 24.27
N PRO A 7 28.41 18.83 25.16
CA PRO A 7 28.46 17.42 24.82
C PRO A 7 27.03 17.00 24.48
N VAL A 8 26.81 16.62 23.21
CA VAL A 8 25.59 15.96 22.77
C VAL A 8 25.54 14.65 23.54
N GLN A 9 24.84 14.63 24.68
CA GLN A 9 24.45 13.40 25.33
C GLN A 9 23.54 12.69 24.34
N THR A 10 24.11 11.74 23.61
CA THR A 10 23.36 10.68 22.96
C THR A 10 22.80 9.82 24.08
N SER A 11 21.71 10.28 24.69
CA SER A 11 20.84 9.42 25.47
C SER A 11 20.41 8.33 24.49
N GLU A 12 21.06 7.17 24.53
CA GLU A 12 20.49 6.00 23.87
C GLU A 12 19.06 5.91 24.40
N PRO A 13 18.04 5.97 23.54
CA PRO A 13 16.68 5.84 23.99
C PRO A 13 16.61 4.52 24.76
N VAL A 14 16.32 4.62 26.05
CA VAL A 14 16.12 3.46 26.92
C VAL A 14 14.77 2.88 26.51
N VAL A 15 14.77 2.17 25.38
CA VAL A 15 13.59 1.50 24.87
C VAL A 15 13.21 0.44 25.89
N ASP A 16 11.97 0.49 26.36
CA ASP A 16 11.43 -0.52 27.26
C ASP A 16 11.60 -1.91 26.62
N PRO A 17 12.35 -2.84 27.26
CA PRO A 17 12.58 -4.18 26.69
C PRO A 17 11.26 -4.92 26.41
N SER A 18 10.20 -4.61 27.15
CA SER A 18 8.88 -5.20 26.92
C SER A 18 8.22 -4.76 25.61
N LEU A 19 8.51 -3.55 25.10
CA LEU A 19 8.00 -3.09 23.80
C LEU A 19 8.69 -3.81 22.65
N ARG A 20 10.02 -4.02 22.75
CA ARG A 20 10.78 -4.77 21.74
C ARG A 20 10.26 -6.20 21.59
N GLU A 21 10.02 -6.88 22.71
CA GLU A 21 9.43 -8.22 22.70
C GLU A 21 8.04 -8.25 22.07
N GLN A 22 7.21 -7.24 22.33
CA GLN A 22 5.89 -7.14 21.71
C GLN A 22 5.99 -6.98 20.19
N PHE A 23 6.78 -6.04 19.69
CA PHE A 23 6.92 -5.83 18.25
C PHE A 23 7.56 -7.04 17.54
N ALA A 24 8.48 -7.74 18.20
CA ALA A 24 9.02 -9.01 17.71
C ALA A 24 7.93 -10.09 17.57
N GLN A 25 6.91 -10.10 18.44
CA GLN A 25 5.74 -10.99 18.31
C GLN A 25 4.74 -10.52 17.24
N LEU A 26 4.65 -9.20 16.97
CA LEU A 26 3.75 -8.61 15.97
C LEU A 26 4.25 -8.77 14.53
N ALA A 27 5.55 -8.60 14.32
CA ALA A 27 6.19 -8.69 13.01
C ALA A 27 5.83 -9.97 12.22
N PRO A 28 5.84 -11.19 12.80
CA PRO A 28 5.46 -12.39 12.07
C PRO A 28 3.97 -12.44 11.73
N VAL A 29 3.08 -11.88 12.57
CA VAL A 29 1.64 -11.80 12.28
C VAL A 29 1.40 -10.88 11.09
N LEU A 30 2.08 -9.72 11.06
CA LEU A 30 2.00 -8.78 9.95
C LEU A 30 2.57 -9.39 8.66
N ALA A 31 3.71 -10.07 8.74
CA ALA A 31 4.30 -10.78 7.61
C ALA A 31 3.36 -11.87 7.07
N LEU A 32 2.70 -12.63 7.96
CA LEU A 32 1.71 -13.63 7.58
C LEU A 32 0.49 -12.99 6.92
N ALA A 33 -0.03 -11.88 7.46
CA ALA A 33 -1.13 -11.14 6.85
C ALA A 33 -0.79 -10.69 5.43
N VAL A 34 0.39 -10.09 5.23
CA VAL A 34 0.86 -9.67 3.90
C VAL A 34 1.06 -10.87 2.96
N ARG A 35 1.54 -12.00 3.48
CA ARG A 35 1.70 -13.25 2.72
C ARG A 35 0.36 -13.84 2.27
N VAL A 36 -0.67 -13.81 3.13
CA VAL A 36 -2.04 -14.24 2.78
C VAL A 36 -2.65 -13.30 1.74
N LEU A 37 -2.47 -11.98 1.90
CA LEU A 37 -2.96 -10.99 0.94
C LEU A 37 -2.21 -11.02 -0.40
N ARG A 38 -1.11 -11.76 -0.52
CA ARG A 38 -0.31 -11.85 -1.75
C ARG A 38 -1.12 -12.37 -2.93
N LEU A 39 -1.93 -13.41 -2.73
CA LEU A 39 -2.74 -14.02 -3.78
C LEU A 39 -3.90 -13.12 -4.24
N PRO A 40 -4.79 -12.64 -3.36
CA PRO A 40 -5.90 -11.79 -3.79
C PRO A 40 -5.42 -10.47 -4.42
N SER A 41 -4.34 -9.87 -3.89
CA SER A 41 -3.76 -8.67 -4.51
C SER A 41 -3.16 -8.94 -5.89
N LEU A 42 -2.58 -10.12 -6.12
CA LEU A 42 -2.08 -10.50 -7.45
C LEU A 42 -3.22 -10.69 -8.44
N LEU A 43 -4.27 -11.41 -8.03
CA LEU A 43 -5.45 -11.62 -8.87
C LEU A 43 -6.09 -10.29 -9.26
N LEU A 44 -6.26 -9.38 -8.30
CA LEU A 44 -6.77 -8.03 -8.58
C LEU A 44 -5.85 -7.22 -9.51
N GLY A 45 -4.54 -7.36 -9.34
CA GLY A 45 -3.53 -6.73 -10.21
C GLY A 45 -3.58 -7.24 -11.64
N LEU A 46 -3.82 -8.54 -11.83
CA LEU A 46 -3.85 -9.20 -13.13
C LEU A 46 -5.21 -9.14 -13.84
N LEU A 47 -6.29 -8.95 -13.09
CA LEU A 47 -7.66 -8.93 -13.62
C LEU A 47 -7.87 -7.98 -14.83
N PRO A 48 -7.37 -6.74 -14.84
CA PRO A 48 -7.47 -5.85 -16.01
C PRO A 48 -6.43 -6.11 -17.11
N VAL A 49 -5.40 -6.92 -16.88
CA VAL A 49 -4.32 -7.11 -17.87
C VAL A 49 -4.86 -7.72 -19.16
N LEU A 50 -5.66 -8.78 -19.03
CA LEU A 50 -6.23 -9.49 -20.17
C LEU A 50 -7.09 -8.57 -21.06
N PRO A 51 -8.11 -7.85 -20.54
CA PRO A 51 -8.91 -6.97 -21.39
C PRO A 51 -8.10 -5.81 -21.97
N LEU A 52 -7.13 -5.24 -21.24
CA LEU A 52 -6.29 -4.16 -21.76
C LEU A 52 -5.40 -4.63 -22.93
N VAL A 53 -4.82 -5.83 -22.84
CA VAL A 53 -4.00 -6.41 -23.93
C VAL A 53 -4.85 -6.65 -25.16
N VAL A 54 -6.03 -7.25 -25.01
CA VAL A 54 -6.94 -7.50 -26.14
C VAL A 54 -7.45 -6.18 -26.73
N LEU A 55 -7.80 -5.20 -25.90
CA LEU A 55 -8.22 -3.87 -26.35
C LEU A 55 -7.10 -3.17 -27.15
N THR A 56 -5.84 -3.26 -26.68
CA THR A 56 -4.68 -2.70 -27.40
C THR A 56 -4.53 -3.33 -28.78
N TRP A 57 -4.67 -4.66 -28.84
CA TRP A 57 -4.58 -5.40 -30.10
C TRP A 57 -5.71 -5.02 -31.06
N LEU A 58 -6.96 -5.00 -30.60
CA LEU A 58 -8.11 -4.58 -31.41
C LEU A 58 -7.96 -3.13 -31.91
N ALA A 59 -7.62 -2.21 -31.00
CA ALA A 59 -7.46 -0.80 -31.33
C ALA A 59 -6.37 -0.54 -32.37
N SER A 60 -5.37 -1.43 -32.49
CA SER A 60 -4.32 -1.30 -33.49
C SER A 60 -4.81 -1.49 -34.93
N GLY A 61 -5.94 -2.18 -35.13
CA GLY A 61 -6.56 -2.42 -36.44
C GLY A 61 -7.67 -1.45 -36.82
N TRP A 62 -7.99 -0.47 -35.98
CA TRP A 62 -9.04 0.53 -36.25
C TRP A 62 -8.50 1.69 -37.10
N ASP A 63 -9.32 2.17 -38.04
CA ASP A 63 -8.96 3.27 -38.95
C ASP A 63 -9.51 4.64 -38.51
N SER A 64 -10.23 4.68 -37.38
CA SER A 64 -11.00 5.82 -36.90
C SER A 64 -10.34 6.54 -35.70
N PRO A 65 -10.80 7.74 -35.28
CA PRO A 65 -10.43 8.32 -33.98
C PRO A 65 -10.62 7.37 -32.79
N ALA A 66 -11.43 6.31 -32.94
CA ALA A 66 -11.53 5.26 -31.94
C ALA A 66 -10.19 4.59 -31.67
N ARG A 67 -9.30 4.46 -32.65
CA ARG A 67 -7.93 3.92 -32.47
C ARG A 67 -7.17 4.69 -31.40
N GLN A 68 -7.14 6.02 -31.53
CA GLN A 68 -6.43 6.88 -30.60
C GLN A 68 -7.03 6.77 -29.19
N ILE A 69 -8.37 6.80 -29.09
CA ILE A 69 -9.07 6.66 -27.81
C ILE A 69 -8.77 5.30 -27.17
N GLY A 70 -8.89 4.20 -27.93
CA GLY A 70 -8.62 2.85 -27.46
C GLY A 70 -7.19 2.68 -26.96
N LEU A 71 -6.20 3.19 -27.70
CA LEU A 71 -4.80 3.14 -27.30
C LEU A 71 -4.50 4.00 -26.08
N VAL A 72 -5.07 5.21 -25.97
CA VAL A 72 -4.91 6.07 -24.79
C VAL A 72 -5.50 5.41 -23.55
N VAL A 73 -6.72 4.86 -23.66
CA VAL A 73 -7.35 4.14 -22.55
C VAL A 73 -6.55 2.91 -22.14
N ALA A 74 -6.06 2.13 -23.11
CA ALA A 74 -5.20 0.99 -22.85
C ALA A 74 -3.89 1.39 -22.16
N ALA A 75 -3.26 2.47 -22.60
CA ALA A 75 -2.02 2.98 -22.02
C ALA A 75 -2.22 3.48 -20.58
N LEU A 76 -3.28 4.26 -20.32
CA LEU A 76 -3.60 4.76 -18.97
C LEU A 76 -3.97 3.62 -18.02
N GLY A 77 -4.79 2.67 -18.49
CA GLY A 77 -5.12 1.47 -17.74
C GLY A 77 -3.87 0.64 -17.44
N GLY A 78 -3.01 0.42 -18.44
CA GLY A 78 -1.75 -0.30 -18.29
C GLY A 78 -0.81 0.38 -17.29
N ALA A 79 -0.69 1.70 -17.33
CA ALA A 79 0.11 2.46 -16.37
C ALA A 79 -0.40 2.29 -14.93
N ALA A 80 -1.72 2.34 -14.72
CA ALA A 80 -2.32 2.10 -13.40
C ALA A 80 -2.00 0.67 -12.89
N VAL A 81 -2.09 -0.33 -13.76
CA VAL A 81 -1.76 -1.73 -13.41
C VAL A 81 -0.28 -1.88 -13.04
N VAL A 82 0.63 -1.32 -13.86
CA VAL A 82 2.08 -1.37 -13.57
C VAL A 82 2.37 -0.68 -12.24
N PHE A 83 1.81 0.50 -12.02
CA PHE A 83 2.00 1.24 -10.77
C PHE A 83 1.52 0.45 -9.55
N PHE A 84 0.33 -0.18 -9.64
CA PHE A 84 -0.20 -1.06 -8.60
C PHE A 84 0.72 -2.27 -8.33
N LEU A 85 1.21 -2.95 -9.38
CA LEU A 85 2.07 -4.12 -9.24
C LEU A 85 3.47 -3.76 -8.67
N VAL A 86 4.04 -2.63 -9.09
CA VAL A 86 5.29 -2.11 -8.53
C VAL A 86 5.11 -1.78 -7.05
N ARG A 87 4.02 -1.10 -6.69
CA ARG A 87 3.69 -0.79 -5.29
C ARG A 87 3.56 -2.06 -4.46
N ARG A 88 2.81 -3.05 -4.96
CA ARG A 88 2.66 -4.38 -4.34
C ARG A 88 4.01 -5.08 -4.16
N ALA A 89 4.89 -5.04 -5.15
CA ALA A 89 6.21 -5.66 -5.05
C ALA A 89 7.06 -5.01 -3.94
N ARG A 90 6.96 -3.69 -3.76
CA ARG A 90 7.64 -2.97 -2.68
C ARG A 90 7.12 -3.40 -1.30
N TYR A 91 5.81 -3.55 -1.12
CA TYR A 91 5.24 -4.09 0.13
C TYR A 91 5.76 -5.49 0.44
N LEU A 92 5.77 -6.38 -0.56
CA LEU A 92 6.25 -7.75 -0.36
C LEU A 92 7.73 -7.78 0.03
N ARG A 93 8.57 -6.96 -0.62
CA ARG A 93 10.00 -6.84 -0.26
C ARG A 93 10.19 -6.30 1.16
N ALA A 94 9.37 -5.34 1.58
CA ALA A 94 9.44 -4.80 2.94
C ALA A 94 9.16 -5.88 4.00
N THR A 95 8.29 -6.84 3.71
CA THR A 95 7.95 -7.94 4.63
C THR A 95 8.82 -9.19 4.56
N GLN A 96 9.82 -9.23 3.66
CA GLN A 96 10.69 -10.41 3.54
C GLN A 96 11.63 -10.58 4.74
N ASP A 97 11.98 -9.46 5.39
CA ASP A 97 12.90 -9.44 6.53
C ASP A 97 12.12 -9.05 7.80
N VAL A 98 11.65 -10.08 8.53
CA VAL A 98 10.81 -9.91 9.71
C VAL A 98 11.60 -9.26 10.86
N GLY A 99 12.92 -9.51 10.94
CA GLY A 99 13.79 -8.93 11.97
C GLY A 99 13.96 -7.42 11.76
N ALA A 100 14.35 -7.02 10.55
CA ALA A 100 14.47 -5.60 10.21
C ALA A 100 13.12 -4.86 10.32
N LEU A 101 11.99 -5.54 10.05
CA LEU A 101 10.66 -4.95 10.23
C LEU A 101 10.33 -4.68 11.71
N ALA A 102 10.74 -5.57 12.61
CA ALA A 102 10.54 -5.36 14.05
C ALA A 102 11.39 -4.20 14.57
N GLU A 103 12.64 -4.07 14.10
CA GLU A 103 13.53 -2.95 14.43
C GLU A 103 12.96 -1.62 13.94
N ASP A 104 12.50 -1.55 12.69
CA ASP A 104 11.89 -0.35 12.13
C ASP A 104 10.61 0.05 12.90
N LEU A 105 9.83 -0.93 13.40
CA LEU A 105 8.62 -0.66 14.21
C LEU A 105 8.97 -0.04 15.57
N VAL A 106 10.04 -0.52 16.22
CA VAL A 106 10.56 0.06 17.47
C VAL A 106 11.06 1.49 17.24
N ALA A 107 11.79 1.73 16.15
CA ALA A 107 12.24 3.07 15.79
C ALA A 107 11.07 4.02 15.50
N LEU A 108 9.97 3.52 14.94
CA LEU A 108 8.77 4.32 14.72
C LEU A 108 8.10 4.72 16.04
N THR A 109 8.03 3.83 17.03
CA THR A 109 7.45 4.18 18.34
C THR A 109 8.24 5.27 19.04
N ASP A 110 9.57 5.22 18.98
CA ASP A 110 10.44 6.26 19.54
C ASP A 110 10.21 7.61 18.84
N LEU A 111 10.03 7.59 17.51
CA LEU A 111 9.88 8.80 16.70
C LEU A 111 8.51 9.46 16.85
N ALA A 112 7.45 8.67 17.00
CA ALA A 112 6.09 9.16 17.04
C ALA A 112 5.58 9.43 18.46
N ASP A 113 6.45 9.30 19.48
CA ASP A 113 6.13 9.42 20.91
C ASP A 113 4.82 8.68 21.23
N LEU A 114 4.71 7.47 20.67
CA LEU A 114 3.47 6.72 20.64
C LEU A 114 3.23 6.15 22.03
N ASP A 115 2.32 6.80 22.76
CA ASP A 115 1.88 6.39 24.09
C ASP A 115 1.51 4.89 24.17
N ALA A 116 1.63 4.33 25.38
CA ALA A 116 1.27 2.95 25.72
C ALA A 116 -0.13 2.53 25.20
N ASP A 117 -1.02 3.51 25.04
CA ASP A 117 -2.37 3.37 24.47
C ASP A 117 -2.37 2.75 23.06
N LEU A 118 -1.37 3.02 22.23
CA LEU A 118 -1.29 2.43 20.88
C LEU A 118 -0.92 0.94 20.94
N GLY A 119 -0.05 0.57 21.88
CA GLY A 119 0.29 -0.83 22.16
C GLY A 119 -0.93 -1.62 22.65
N GLU A 120 -1.73 -1.02 23.54
CA GLU A 120 -3.00 -1.59 23.99
C GLU A 120 -4.01 -1.73 22.84
N ALA A 121 -4.12 -0.72 21.96
CA ALA A 121 -4.98 -0.77 20.78
C ALA A 121 -4.58 -1.91 19.83
N LEU A 122 -3.28 -2.05 19.54
CA LEU A 122 -2.72 -3.14 18.73
C LEU A 122 -2.98 -4.52 19.35
N ARG A 123 -2.75 -4.67 20.67
CA ARG A 123 -3.09 -5.91 21.41
C ARG A 123 -4.58 -6.22 21.31
N SER A 124 -5.45 -5.21 21.43
CA SER A 124 -6.90 -5.38 21.34
C SER A 124 -7.37 -5.84 19.95
N VAL A 125 -6.66 -5.46 18.90
CA VAL A 125 -6.92 -5.87 17.51
C VAL A 125 -6.53 -7.34 17.30
N ILE A 126 -5.47 -7.80 17.96
CA ILE A 126 -4.92 -9.15 17.77
C ILE A 126 -5.60 -10.18 18.66
N ALA A 127 -5.90 -9.81 19.92
CA ALA A 127 -6.52 -10.70 20.88
C ALA A 127 -7.98 -11.08 20.53
N ARG A 128 -8.63 -10.35 19.61
CA ARG A 128 -10.04 -10.59 19.22
C ARG A 128 -10.21 -10.56 17.71
N GLY A 129 -9.87 -11.64 17.02
CA GLY A 129 -10.18 -11.81 15.60
C GLY A 129 -11.70 -11.79 15.32
N GLY A 130 -12.14 -10.97 14.37
CA GLY A 130 -13.55 -10.96 13.91
C GLY A 130 -13.97 -9.69 13.17
N LEU A 131 -15.18 -9.67 12.59
CA LEU A 131 -15.75 -8.54 11.83
C LEU A 131 -15.80 -7.20 12.59
N ARG A 132 -15.78 -7.21 13.94
CA ARG A 132 -15.65 -6.02 14.79
C ARG A 132 -14.27 -5.37 14.76
N VAL A 133 -13.24 -6.10 14.34
CA VAL A 133 -11.89 -5.55 14.16
C VAL A 133 -11.91 -4.48 13.07
N MET A 134 -12.68 -4.66 12.00
CA MET A 134 -12.70 -3.70 10.90
C MET A 134 -13.34 -2.35 11.28
N SER A 135 -14.37 -2.34 12.13
CA SER A 135 -14.97 -1.09 12.63
C SER A 135 -14.06 -0.37 13.62
N ARG A 136 -13.28 -1.11 14.43
CA ARG A 136 -12.31 -0.54 15.37
C ARG A 136 -11.05 -0.04 14.67
N ILE A 137 -10.55 -0.78 13.69
CA ILE A 137 -9.47 -0.34 12.80
C ILE A 137 -9.88 0.98 12.15
N ARG A 138 -11.12 1.11 11.63
CA ARG A 138 -11.61 2.38 11.08
C ARG A 138 -11.67 3.52 12.10
N GLY A 139 -11.96 3.23 13.38
CA GLY A 139 -11.90 4.19 14.48
C GLY A 139 -10.47 4.61 14.84
N PHE A 140 -9.55 3.64 14.90
CA PHE A 140 -8.11 3.85 15.04
C PHE A 140 -7.57 4.74 13.92
N TRP A 141 -7.98 4.49 12.67
CA TRP A 141 -7.60 5.34 11.53
C TRP A 141 -8.09 6.78 11.62
N LYS A 142 -9.22 7.04 12.32
CA LYS A 142 -9.70 8.40 12.58
C LYS A 142 -8.90 9.12 13.67
N LEU A 143 -8.22 8.38 14.55
CA LEU A 143 -7.37 8.90 15.61
C LEU A 143 -5.91 9.07 15.13
N VAL A 144 -5.46 8.16 14.25
CA VAL A 144 -4.10 8.09 13.69
C VAL A 144 -3.93 8.99 12.44
N SER A 145 -4.89 9.86 12.14
CA SER A 145 -4.65 11.02 11.29
C SER A 145 -3.69 11.98 12.02
N PHE A 146 -2.39 11.66 11.93
CA PHE A 146 -1.34 12.27 12.74
C PHE A 146 -0.88 13.65 12.22
N PRO A 147 -0.30 14.48 13.10
CA PRO A 147 0.23 15.82 12.87
C PRO A 147 1.34 15.89 11.82
N SER A 148 1.47 17.07 11.19
CA SER A 148 2.47 17.43 10.17
C SER A 148 3.95 17.32 10.57
N ARG A 149 4.29 16.81 11.77
CA ARG A 149 5.69 16.67 12.25
C ARG A 149 6.38 15.36 11.85
N ILE A 150 5.62 14.34 11.46
CA ILE A 150 6.20 13.02 11.15
C ILE A 150 6.82 13.00 9.73
N ASP A 151 6.35 13.85 8.81
CA ASP A 151 6.80 13.84 7.41
C ASP A 151 8.32 14.05 7.25
N ASP A 152 8.97 14.84 8.11
CA ASP A 152 10.40 15.16 7.99
C ASP A 152 11.33 13.98 8.32
N HIS A 153 10.85 12.95 9.02
CA HIS A 153 11.67 11.81 9.47
C HIS A 153 11.28 10.46 8.84
N VAL A 154 10.14 10.39 8.13
CA VAL A 154 9.66 9.16 7.48
C VAL A 154 10.59 8.67 6.36
N ASP A 155 11.33 9.57 5.71
CA ASP A 155 12.27 9.20 4.65
C ASP A 155 13.46 8.37 5.15
N SER A 156 13.76 8.43 6.45
CA SER A 156 14.82 7.60 7.07
C SER A 156 14.40 6.13 7.21
N LEU A 157 13.11 5.85 7.34
CA LEU A 157 12.55 4.51 7.55
C LEU A 157 12.19 3.85 6.21
N GLN A 158 13.20 3.36 5.49
CA GLN A 158 13.06 2.88 4.11
C GLN A 158 12.01 1.77 3.90
N ARG A 159 11.80 0.88 4.89
CA ARG A 159 10.82 -0.22 4.79
C ARG A 159 9.49 0.19 5.38
N LEU A 160 9.51 0.95 6.48
CA LEU A 160 8.28 1.31 7.18
C LEU A 160 7.46 2.42 6.51
N ARG A 161 8.08 3.25 5.66
CA ARG A 161 7.37 4.27 4.88
C ARG A 161 6.15 3.72 4.16
N TRP A 162 6.22 2.50 3.63
CA TRP A 162 5.11 1.90 2.89
C TRP A 162 3.89 1.62 3.80
N PHE A 163 4.10 1.38 5.09
CA PHE A 163 3.03 1.09 6.05
C PHE A 163 2.48 2.32 6.76
N LEU A 164 3.03 3.50 6.52
CA LEU A 164 2.60 4.72 7.19
C LEU A 164 1.29 5.30 6.60
N PRO A 165 0.46 5.97 7.43
CA PRO A 165 -0.87 6.46 7.06
C PRO A 165 -1.01 7.23 5.73
N PRO A 166 -0.12 8.19 5.36
CA PRO A 166 -0.26 8.89 4.07
C PRO A 166 -0.18 7.93 2.88
N LEU A 167 0.53 6.81 3.07
CA LEU A 167 0.74 5.79 2.05
C LEU A 167 -0.33 4.69 2.05
N ILE A 168 -1.12 4.57 3.12
CA ILE A 168 -2.29 3.69 3.17
C ILE A 168 -3.48 4.31 2.42
N GLY A 169 -3.68 5.63 2.58
CA GLY A 169 -4.70 6.36 1.81
C GLY A 169 -4.48 6.18 0.30
N THR A 170 -3.26 6.41 -0.16
CA THR A 170 -2.89 6.16 -1.57
C THR A 170 -3.05 4.70 -1.98
N THR A 171 -2.75 3.73 -1.11
CA THR A 171 -2.96 2.31 -1.42
C THR A 171 -4.45 1.96 -1.59
N VAL A 172 -5.33 2.49 -0.73
CA VAL A 172 -6.78 2.31 -0.88
C VAL A 172 -7.28 2.96 -2.17
N THR A 173 -6.81 4.17 -2.50
CA THR A 173 -7.13 4.84 -3.77
C THR A 173 -6.65 4.01 -4.96
N LEU A 174 -5.45 3.43 -4.90
CA LEU A 174 -4.94 2.55 -5.96
C LEU A 174 -5.76 1.27 -6.11
N VAL A 175 -6.23 0.68 -5.02
CA VAL A 175 -7.13 -0.48 -5.07
C VAL A 175 -8.44 -0.10 -5.75
N HIS A 176 -9.05 1.04 -5.40
CA HIS A 176 -10.26 1.52 -6.06
C HIS A 176 -10.04 1.83 -7.54
N LEU A 177 -8.91 2.50 -7.86
CA LEU A 177 -8.52 2.77 -9.24
C LEU A 177 -8.34 1.46 -10.02
N GLN A 178 -7.70 0.46 -9.45
CA GLN A 178 -7.49 -0.84 -10.07
C GLN A 178 -8.83 -1.57 -10.34
N ILE A 179 -9.77 -1.51 -9.40
CA ILE A 179 -11.12 -2.05 -9.59
C ILE A 179 -11.84 -1.31 -10.72
N ALA A 180 -11.77 0.03 -10.73
CA ALA A 180 -12.37 0.85 -11.79
C ALA A 180 -11.76 0.52 -13.17
N VAL A 181 -10.43 0.40 -13.26
CA VAL A 181 -9.73 0.00 -14.49
C VAL A 181 -10.17 -1.39 -14.95
N ALA A 182 -10.34 -2.35 -14.03
CA ALA A 182 -10.87 -3.67 -14.38
C ALA A 182 -12.29 -3.59 -14.94
N VAL A 183 -13.21 -2.91 -14.26
CA VAL A 183 -14.61 -2.77 -14.72
C VAL A 183 -14.67 -2.07 -16.08
N VAL A 184 -13.97 -0.95 -16.23
CA VAL A 184 -13.95 -0.17 -17.48
C VAL A 184 -13.32 -0.96 -18.62
N SER A 185 -12.18 -1.62 -18.42
CA SER A 185 -11.52 -2.39 -19.48
C SER A 185 -12.36 -3.58 -19.96
N TRP A 186 -13.01 -4.32 -19.06
CA TRP A 186 -13.93 -5.39 -19.43
C TRP A 186 -15.17 -4.86 -20.17
N THR A 187 -15.70 -3.72 -19.73
CA THR A 187 -16.87 -3.09 -20.37
C THR A 187 -16.53 -2.63 -21.79
N LEU A 188 -15.40 -1.93 -21.95
CA LEU A 188 -14.91 -1.49 -23.26
C LEU A 188 -14.59 -2.65 -24.17
N LEU A 189 -13.99 -3.72 -23.65
CA LEU A 189 -13.75 -4.93 -24.44
C LEU A 189 -15.07 -5.53 -24.96
N GLY A 190 -16.09 -5.62 -24.10
CA GLY A 190 -17.41 -6.13 -24.46
C GLY A 190 -18.10 -5.33 -25.56
N ILE A 191 -17.79 -4.03 -25.70
CA ILE A 191 -18.31 -3.16 -26.77
C ILE A 191 -17.40 -3.22 -28.01
N ALA A 192 -16.08 -3.24 -27.80
CA ALA A 192 -15.07 -3.21 -28.85
C ALA A 192 -15.11 -4.45 -29.74
N VAL A 193 -15.32 -5.64 -29.15
CA VAL A 193 -15.40 -6.91 -29.89
C VAL A 193 -16.55 -6.89 -30.93
N PRO A 194 -17.82 -6.68 -30.56
CA PRO A 194 -18.90 -6.63 -31.55
C PRO A 194 -18.77 -5.43 -32.49
N GLY A 195 -18.30 -4.27 -32.02
CA GLY A 195 -18.08 -3.10 -32.89
C GLY A 195 -17.06 -3.38 -33.99
N SER A 196 -15.97 -4.10 -33.66
CA SER A 196 -14.94 -4.50 -34.63
C SER A 196 -15.48 -5.52 -35.64
N LEU A 197 -16.30 -6.47 -35.18
CA LEU A 197 -16.92 -7.49 -36.05
C LEU A 197 -17.93 -6.90 -37.04
N LEU A 198 -18.60 -5.81 -36.66
CA LEU A 198 -19.57 -5.11 -37.50
C LEU A 198 -18.94 -4.04 -38.41
N GLY A 199 -17.62 -3.82 -38.33
CA GLY A 199 -16.93 -2.78 -39.08
C GLY A 199 -17.30 -1.35 -38.66
N LEU A 200 -17.71 -1.16 -37.40
CA LEU A 200 -18.12 0.14 -36.84
C LEU A 200 -16.95 0.90 -36.19
N LEU A 201 -15.79 0.26 -35.99
CA LEU A 201 -14.63 0.79 -35.26
C LEU A 201 -13.35 0.79 -36.09
#